data_AF-A0A0D7AWF0-F1
#
_entry.id   AF-A0A0D7AWF0-F1
#
_cell.length_a   1.000
_cell.length_b   1.000
_cell.length_c   1.000
_cell.angle_alpha   90.00
_cell.angle_beta   90.00
_cell.angle_gamma   90.00
#
_symmetry.space_group_name_H-M   'P 1'
#
loop_
_entity.id
_entity.type
_entity.pdbx_description
1 polymer ?
#
loop_
_entity_poly.entity_id
_entity_poly.type
_entity_poly.pdbx_seq_one_letter_code
_entity_poly.pdbx_strand_id
1 'polypeptide(L)'
;MWTGKWWWYIQDMLPKGHTLAPLIIATDKTQLTQFSGSKQAYPVYLTLGNIPNSLRRKPSQQACILLAYLPRLFHTAMRVLVEPLIKAGKDGVTITGGDGKTRVVHPILAAYVADYPEQCLITCSKYGSCPKCTCPPDHLQDSDLYPNRTPEWTKSVMNEARATTTSTSAYSKACKAKDVNGNVSKPFWENLPYTDIHLSTTPDVLHQLYQGVLRHLIAWCQELMTEAELDRRIHRLPPGLGLRHFKNGITALSQISGTERKNMGKILLGCIADILDDRAVTACRAVLDFIYLAQYSTHDDDTLQYMEDALALWHANKDYTAAQEQFRKTFRSDMIFCS
;
A
#
# COMPACT_ATOMS: atom_id res chain seq x y z
N MET A 1 8.91 -0.96 1.24
CA MET A 1 9.98 -1.10 2.23
C MET A 1 10.87 0.12 2.11
N TRP A 2 11.07 0.91 3.17
CA TRP A 2 12.02 2.03 3.14
C TRP A 2 13.37 1.48 3.53
N THR A 3 14.24 1.31 2.54
CA THR A 3 15.61 0.91 2.82
C THR A 3 16.27 2.08 3.56
N GLY A 4 17.04 1.79 4.61
CA GLY A 4 17.88 2.81 5.25
C GLY A 4 18.77 3.56 4.24
N LYS A 5 18.99 2.98 3.06
CA LYS A 5 19.67 3.59 1.91
C LYS A 5 19.04 4.92 1.47
N TRP A 6 17.71 5.07 1.45
CA TRP A 6 17.10 6.37 1.09
C TRP A 6 17.48 7.45 2.08
N TRP A 7 17.47 7.13 3.38
CA TRP A 7 17.79 8.10 4.43
C TRP A 7 19.22 8.59 4.29
N TRP A 8 20.17 7.68 4.06
CA TRP A 8 21.57 8.01 3.79
C TRP A 8 21.72 8.82 2.51
N TYR A 9 21.10 8.39 1.42
CA TYR A 9 21.17 9.09 0.14
C TYR A 9 20.69 10.54 0.24
N ILE A 10 19.53 10.78 0.88
CA ILE A 10 19.04 12.13 1.10
C ILE A 10 19.94 12.91 2.06
N GLN A 11 20.39 12.30 3.15
CA GLN A 11 21.27 12.95 4.14
C GLN A 11 22.61 13.39 3.52
N ASP A 12 23.16 12.61 2.59
CA ASP A 12 24.41 12.93 1.88
C ASP A 12 24.26 14.09 0.88
N MET A 13 23.04 14.35 0.39
CA MET A 13 22.74 15.52 -0.44
C MET A 13 22.57 16.81 0.37
N LEU A 14 22.46 16.74 1.70
CA LEU A 14 22.32 17.91 2.56
C LEU A 14 23.69 18.53 2.90
N PRO A 15 23.76 19.83 3.20
CA PRO A 15 25.00 20.47 3.65
C PRO A 15 25.58 19.79 4.89
N LYS A 16 26.92 19.76 4.99
CA LYS A 16 27.61 19.16 6.13
C LYS A 16 27.13 19.79 7.46
N GLY A 17 26.72 18.94 8.40
CA GLY A 17 26.20 19.36 9.71
C GLY A 17 24.69 19.58 9.75
N HIS A 18 23.99 19.49 8.61
CA HIS A 18 22.54 19.50 8.55
C HIS A 18 21.98 18.09 8.77
N THR A 19 20.74 17.99 9.22
CA THR A 19 20.11 16.71 9.58
C THR A 19 18.79 16.51 8.86
N LEU A 20 18.57 15.32 8.31
CA LEU A 20 17.30 14.92 7.74
C LEU A 20 16.25 14.62 8.83
N ALA A 21 15.03 15.14 8.66
CA ALA A 21 13.84 14.72 9.38
C ALA A 21 12.86 14.06 8.40
N PRO A 22 12.84 12.71 8.29
CA PRO A 22 11.94 12.02 7.40
C PRO A 22 10.51 12.14 7.91
N LEU A 23 9.64 12.77 7.14
CA LEU A 23 8.22 12.89 7.43
C LEU A 23 7.48 11.67 6.90
N ILE A 24 6.57 11.13 7.71
CA ILE A 24 5.63 10.09 7.30
C ILE A 24 4.22 10.69 7.39
N ILE A 25 3.52 10.75 6.26
CA ILE A 25 2.13 11.17 6.19
C ILE A 25 1.24 9.94 6.07
N ALA A 26 0.09 9.96 6.72
CA ALA A 26 -0.95 8.96 6.51
C ALA A 26 -2.31 9.62 6.29
N THR A 27 -3.10 9.08 5.37
CA THR A 27 -4.49 9.49 5.16
C THR A 27 -5.38 8.28 4.97
N ASP A 28 -6.52 8.29 5.63
CA ASP A 28 -7.54 7.26 5.51
C ASP A 28 -8.91 7.92 5.42
N LYS A 29 -9.62 7.68 4.31
CA LYS A 29 -10.88 8.36 4.03
C LYS A 29 -11.96 7.90 4.99
N THR A 30 -12.36 8.79 5.89
CA THR A 30 -13.30 8.47 6.96
C THR A 30 -14.68 9.05 6.67
N GLN A 31 -15.73 8.26 6.91
CA GLN A 31 -17.11 8.78 6.94
C GLN A 31 -17.35 9.50 8.26
N LEU A 32 -17.70 10.79 8.19
CA LEU A 32 -17.93 11.64 9.37
C LEU A 32 -19.35 11.45 9.94
N THR A 33 -20.33 11.06 9.12
CA THR A 33 -21.70 10.81 9.54
C THR A 33 -22.29 9.61 8.81
N GLN A 34 -22.86 8.64 9.55
CA GLN A 34 -23.55 7.47 8.97
C GLN A 34 -25.04 7.69 8.73
N PHE A 35 -25.66 8.67 9.40
CA PHE A 35 -27.13 8.80 9.45
C PHE A 35 -27.71 10.08 8.80
N SER A 36 -26.90 11.09 8.47
CA SER A 36 -27.36 12.24 7.66
C SER A 36 -26.21 12.94 6.91
N GLY A 37 -26.38 13.10 5.60
CA GLY A 37 -25.53 13.95 4.75
C GLY A 37 -24.26 13.33 4.15
N SER A 38 -23.97 12.05 4.40
CA SER A 38 -22.85 11.28 3.81
C SER A 38 -21.54 12.07 3.69
N LYS A 39 -21.19 12.82 4.75
CA LYS A 39 -20.00 13.68 4.73
C LYS A 39 -18.77 12.80 4.92
N GLN A 40 -17.79 12.96 4.03
CA GLN A 40 -16.51 12.25 4.05
C GLN A 40 -15.40 13.29 4.15
N ALA A 41 -14.36 12.98 4.92
CA ALA A 41 -13.15 13.78 5.00
C ALA A 41 -11.91 12.88 5.05
N TYR A 42 -10.76 13.45 4.70
CA TYR A 42 -9.47 12.78 4.84
C TYR A 42 -8.75 13.37 6.06
N PRO A 43 -8.75 12.71 7.23
CA PRO A 43 -7.79 13.01 8.27
C PRO A 43 -6.37 12.82 7.73
N VAL A 44 -5.52 13.82 7.94
CA VAL A 44 -4.09 13.79 7.59
C VAL A 44 -3.30 13.68 8.88
N TYR A 45 -2.61 12.56 9.04
CA TYR A 45 -1.70 12.33 10.16
C TYR A 45 -0.26 12.55 9.72
N LEU A 46 0.56 13.04 10.66
CA LEU A 46 1.99 13.25 10.47
C LEU A 46 2.77 12.61 11.63
N THR A 47 3.87 11.97 11.30
CA THR A 47 4.87 11.52 12.27
C THR A 47 6.27 11.61 11.67
N LEU A 48 7.30 11.45 12.50
CA LEU A 48 8.70 11.44 12.07
C LEU A 48 9.22 10.01 11.99
N GLY A 49 9.89 9.67 10.90
CA GLY A 49 10.51 8.37 10.70
C GLY A 49 11.57 8.06 11.77
N ASN A 50 12.25 9.08 12.29
CA ASN A 50 13.27 8.94 13.35
C ASN A 50 12.67 8.51 14.71
N ILE A 51 11.34 8.52 14.86
CA ILE A 51 10.69 8.02 16.07
C ILE A 51 10.47 6.50 15.93
N PRO A 52 10.92 5.70 16.92
CA PRO A 52 10.69 4.25 16.94
C PRO A 52 9.22 3.90 16.67
N ASN A 53 8.99 2.89 15.82
CA ASN A 53 7.64 2.46 15.45
C ASN A 53 6.79 2.07 16.67
N SER A 54 7.42 1.46 17.68
CA SER A 54 6.76 1.09 18.95
C SER A 54 6.21 2.29 19.73
N LEU A 55 6.79 3.48 19.56
CA LEU A 55 6.29 4.73 20.15
C LEU A 55 5.24 5.37 19.24
N ARG A 56 5.47 5.41 17.91
CA ARG A 56 4.50 5.93 16.93
C ARG A 56 3.14 5.25 17.01
N ARG A 57 3.12 3.95 17.33
CA ARG A 57 1.91 3.13 17.45
C ARG A 57 1.17 3.26 18.79
N LYS A 58 1.70 4.02 19.76
CA LYS A 58 1.06 4.24 21.07
C LYS A 58 0.41 5.62 21.09
N PRO A 59 -0.93 5.74 21.03
CA PRO A 59 -1.61 7.04 21.04
C PRO A 59 -1.24 7.91 22.24
N SER A 60 -0.99 7.30 23.41
CA SER A 60 -0.57 7.99 24.64
C SER A 60 0.79 8.68 24.54
N GLN A 61 1.63 8.33 23.56
CA GLN A 61 2.94 8.95 23.34
C GLN A 61 2.87 10.17 22.43
N GLN A 62 1.72 10.44 21.80
CA GLN A 62 1.50 11.60 20.91
C GLN A 62 2.56 11.76 19.80
N ALA A 63 3.23 10.67 19.43
CA ALA A 63 4.27 10.65 18.40
C ALA A 63 3.70 10.74 16.97
N CYS A 64 2.39 10.62 16.82
CA CYS A 64 1.64 10.83 15.58
C CYS A 64 0.59 11.91 15.85
N ILE A 65 0.60 12.97 15.04
CA ILE A 65 -0.29 14.12 15.21
C ILE A 65 -1.27 14.20 14.04
N LEU A 66 -2.51 14.60 14.34
CA LEU A 66 -3.49 14.95 13.32
C LEU A 66 -3.26 16.39 12.89
N LEU A 67 -2.95 16.61 11.61
CA LEU A 67 -2.70 17.93 11.04
C LEU A 67 -3.98 18.63 10.58
N ALA A 68 -4.85 17.90 9.87
CA ALA A 68 -6.03 18.49 9.24
C ALA A 68 -7.07 17.42 8.88
N TYR A 69 -8.32 17.86 8.68
CA TYR A 69 -9.35 17.13 7.94
C TYR A 69 -9.54 17.79 6.59
N LEU A 70 -9.26 17.07 5.50
CA LEU A 70 -9.35 17.65 4.16
C LEU A 70 -10.75 17.47 3.55
N PRO A 71 -11.22 18.47 2.78
CA PRO A 71 -12.43 18.36 1.97
C PRO A 71 -12.19 17.48 0.72
N ARG A 72 -13.20 17.36 -0.15
CA ARG A 72 -13.12 16.58 -1.40
C ARG A 72 -12.04 17.06 -2.41
N LEU A 73 -11.51 18.28 -2.26
CA LEU A 73 -10.44 18.86 -3.09
C LEU A 73 -9.04 18.49 -2.57
N PHE A 74 -8.74 17.19 -2.54
CA PHE A 74 -7.58 16.62 -1.87
C PHE A 74 -6.24 17.30 -2.23
N HIS A 75 -5.84 17.32 -3.52
CA HIS A 75 -4.54 17.88 -3.92
C HIS A 75 -4.40 19.38 -3.67
N THR A 76 -5.50 20.13 -3.85
CA THR A 76 -5.50 21.57 -3.59
C THR A 76 -5.32 21.84 -2.09
N ALA A 77 -6.05 21.12 -1.25
CA ALA A 77 -5.94 21.27 0.21
C ALA A 77 -4.58 20.78 0.74
N MET A 78 -4.11 19.62 0.24
CA MET A 78 -2.78 19.11 0.58
C MET A 78 -1.68 20.10 0.18
N ARG A 79 -1.78 20.77 -0.97
CA ARG A 79 -0.77 21.77 -1.39
C ARG A 79 -0.62 22.89 -0.36
N VAL A 80 -1.74 23.43 0.13
CA VAL A 80 -1.72 24.47 1.17
C VAL A 80 -1.13 23.90 2.46
N LEU A 81 -1.52 22.68 2.84
CA LEU A 81 -1.03 22.03 4.06
C LEU A 81 0.49 21.79 4.05
N VAL A 82 1.04 21.36 2.90
CA VAL A 82 2.46 21.01 2.77
C VAL A 82 3.34 22.14 2.23
N GLU A 83 2.77 23.30 1.87
CA GLU A 83 3.51 24.45 1.34
C GLU A 83 4.71 24.86 2.22
N PRO A 84 4.60 24.93 3.57
CA PRO A 84 5.75 25.24 4.41
C PRO A 84 6.94 24.28 4.25
N LEU A 85 6.68 23.02 3.86
CA LEU A 85 7.72 22.02 3.66
C LEU A 85 8.60 22.30 2.44
N ILE A 86 8.13 23.11 1.48
CA ILE A 86 8.92 23.46 0.30
C ILE A 86 10.15 24.25 0.73
N LYS A 87 9.95 25.31 1.52
CA LYS A 87 11.06 26.13 2.02
C LYS A 87 11.84 25.38 3.10
N ALA A 88 11.14 24.79 4.07
CA ALA A 88 11.79 24.09 5.17
C ALA A 88 12.66 22.91 4.70
N GLY A 89 12.21 22.14 3.70
CA GLY A 89 12.99 21.03 3.15
C GLY A 89 14.20 21.48 2.32
N LYS A 90 14.14 22.65 1.67
CA LYS A 90 15.26 23.20 0.88
C LYS A 90 16.30 23.90 1.76
N ASP A 91 15.85 24.82 2.59
CA ASP A 91 16.72 25.72 3.36
C ASP A 91 17.08 25.13 4.74
N GLY A 92 16.27 24.18 5.21
CA GLY A 92 16.33 23.67 6.57
C GLY A 92 15.65 24.60 7.57
N VAL A 93 15.41 24.09 8.76
CA VAL A 93 14.86 24.83 9.90
C VAL A 93 15.78 24.64 11.10
N THR A 94 16.14 25.73 11.76
CA THR A 94 16.94 25.68 12.98
C THR A 94 16.09 25.15 14.13
N ILE A 95 16.47 23.99 14.67
CA ILE A 95 15.78 23.31 15.76
C ILE A 95 16.76 23.03 16.89
N THR A 96 16.39 23.40 18.12
CA THR A 96 17.12 23.02 19.34
C THR A 96 16.65 21.63 19.77
N GLY A 97 17.57 20.67 19.79
CA GLY A 97 17.29 19.31 20.24
C GLY A 97 17.11 19.20 21.75
N GLY A 98 16.63 18.04 22.21
CA GLY A 98 16.52 17.75 23.65
C GLY A 98 17.86 17.70 24.39
N ASP A 99 18.97 17.63 23.65
CA ASP A 99 20.34 17.74 24.16
C ASP A 99 20.84 19.19 24.26
N GLY A 100 19.97 20.18 24.01
CA GLY A 100 20.31 21.60 24.02
C GLY A 100 21.11 22.07 22.80
N LYS A 101 21.47 21.18 21.87
CA LYS A 101 22.22 21.54 20.66
C LYS A 101 21.29 21.99 19.54
N THR A 102 21.68 23.07 18.88
CA THR A 102 21.00 23.60 17.71
C THR A 102 21.47 22.88 16.45
N ARG A 103 20.52 22.44 15.61
CA ARG A 103 20.78 21.79 14.33
C ARG A 103 19.92 22.43 13.24
N VAL A 104 20.42 22.43 12.01
CA VAL A 104 19.59 22.74 10.84
C VAL A 104 18.97 21.44 10.35
N VAL A 105 17.64 21.37 10.42
CA VAL A 105 16.86 20.16 10.16
C VAL A 105 16.04 20.33 8.89
N HIS A 106 16.13 19.37 7.97
CA HIS A 106 15.38 19.35 6.72
C HIS A 106 14.21 18.36 6.81
N PRO A 107 12.96 18.83 7.04
CA PRO A 107 11.79 17.97 6.97
C PRO A 107 11.47 17.61 5.52
N ILE A 108 11.58 16.32 5.17
CA ILE A 108 11.39 15.82 3.81
C ILE A 108 10.36 14.69 3.84
N LEU A 109 9.38 14.72 2.93
CA LEU A 109 8.39 13.65 2.81
C LEU A 109 9.09 12.35 2.41
N ALA A 110 9.18 11.43 3.36
CA ALA A 110 9.81 10.15 3.19
C ALA A 110 8.76 9.10 2.82
N ALA A 111 7.67 8.97 3.58
CA ALA A 111 6.68 7.92 3.34
C ALA A 111 5.26 8.44 3.35
N TYR A 112 4.41 7.80 2.56
CA TYR A 112 2.99 8.04 2.52
C TYR A 112 2.22 6.72 2.71
N VAL A 113 1.52 6.61 3.83
CA VAL A 113 0.69 5.46 4.19
C VAL A 113 -0.75 5.71 3.77
N ALA A 114 -1.24 4.84 2.90
CA ALA A 114 -2.58 4.90 2.34
C ALA A 114 -2.94 3.52 1.77
N ASP A 115 -4.22 3.19 1.69
CA ASP A 115 -4.73 2.05 0.94
C ASP A 115 -4.72 2.33 -0.58
N TYR A 116 -5.03 1.32 -1.38
CA TYR A 116 -4.80 1.37 -2.84
C TYR A 116 -5.53 2.52 -3.58
N PRO A 117 -6.83 2.80 -3.34
CA PRO A 117 -7.49 3.90 -4.04
C PRO A 117 -6.85 5.26 -3.73
N GLU A 118 -6.44 5.47 -2.48
CA GLU A 118 -5.79 6.65 -1.98
C GLU A 118 -4.35 6.74 -2.51
N GLN A 119 -3.60 5.63 -2.59
CA GLN A 119 -2.30 5.57 -3.27
C GLN A 119 -2.42 6.05 -4.72
N CYS A 120 -3.46 5.62 -5.45
CA CYS A 120 -3.73 6.08 -6.82
C CYS A 120 -4.02 7.58 -6.86
N LEU A 121 -4.81 8.10 -5.92
CA LEU A 121 -5.07 9.54 -5.79
C LEU A 121 -3.76 10.31 -5.57
N ILE A 122 -3.00 9.95 -4.53
CA ILE A 122 -1.78 10.61 -4.08
C ILE A 122 -0.71 10.65 -5.18
N THR A 123 -0.44 9.50 -5.80
CA THR A 123 0.55 9.35 -6.88
C THR A 123 0.06 9.83 -8.24
N CYS A 124 -1.20 10.26 -8.33
CA CYS A 124 -1.86 10.62 -9.58
C CYS A 124 -1.88 9.48 -10.61
N SER A 125 -2.00 8.25 -10.14
CA SER A 125 -2.12 7.06 -10.98
C SER A 125 -3.59 6.76 -11.26
N LYS A 126 -3.88 6.21 -12.44
CA LYS A 126 -5.24 5.78 -12.78
C LYS A 126 -5.62 4.58 -11.91
N TYR A 127 -6.85 4.57 -11.40
CA TYR A 127 -7.36 3.41 -10.66
C TYR A 127 -7.30 2.14 -11.52
N GLY A 128 -6.80 1.05 -10.94
CA GLY A 128 -6.52 -0.21 -11.66
C GLY A 128 -5.14 -0.28 -12.31
N SER A 129 -4.28 0.74 -12.17
CA SER A 129 -2.86 0.67 -12.58
C SER A 129 -1.93 0.63 -11.36
N CYS A 130 -0.66 0.28 -11.61
CA CYS A 130 0.37 0.36 -10.57
C CYS A 130 0.67 1.82 -10.19
N PRO A 131 0.69 2.18 -8.90
CA PRO A 131 1.13 3.50 -8.46
C PRO A 131 2.65 3.66 -8.47
N LYS A 132 3.42 2.58 -8.63
CA LYS A 132 4.88 2.57 -8.53
C LYS A 132 5.60 2.40 -9.86
N CYS A 133 5.08 1.59 -10.77
CA CYS A 133 5.72 1.27 -12.04
C CYS A 133 4.77 1.46 -13.23
N THR A 134 5.31 1.30 -14.44
CA THR A 134 4.57 1.45 -15.69
C THR A 134 3.94 0.15 -16.18
N CYS A 135 3.82 -0.87 -15.31
CA CYS A 135 3.15 -2.14 -15.64
C CYS A 135 1.73 -1.87 -16.17
N PRO A 136 1.40 -2.37 -17.37
CA PRO A 136 0.04 -2.31 -17.90
C PRO A 136 -0.95 -3.05 -16.98
N PRO A 137 -2.21 -2.58 -16.87
CA PRO A 137 -3.22 -3.21 -16.01
C PRO A 137 -3.54 -4.69 -16.31
N ASP A 138 -3.28 -5.14 -17.53
CA ASP A 138 -3.47 -6.52 -17.98
C ASP A 138 -2.30 -7.45 -17.66
N HIS A 139 -1.15 -6.90 -17.27
CA HIS A 139 0.09 -7.61 -16.97
C HIS A 139 0.45 -7.63 -15.47
N LEU A 140 -0.42 -7.11 -14.60
CA LEU A 140 -0.18 -6.98 -13.15
C LEU A 140 0.08 -8.31 -12.41
N GLN A 141 -0.23 -9.43 -13.04
CA GLN A 141 -0.07 -10.78 -12.51
C GLN A 141 1.24 -11.45 -12.96
N ASP A 142 1.95 -10.82 -13.89
CA ASP A 142 3.16 -11.35 -14.50
C ASP A 142 4.37 -11.03 -13.63
N SER A 143 5.46 -11.77 -13.83
CA SER A 143 6.72 -11.55 -13.11
C SER A 143 7.64 -10.55 -13.82
N ASP A 144 7.15 -9.90 -14.88
CA ASP A 144 7.94 -8.97 -15.67
C ASP A 144 8.22 -7.69 -14.90
N LEU A 145 9.47 -7.21 -15.00
CA LEU A 145 9.89 -5.96 -14.40
C LEU A 145 9.54 -4.80 -15.33
N TYR A 146 8.82 -3.81 -14.79
CA TYR A 146 8.49 -2.58 -15.50
C TYR A 146 9.22 -1.39 -14.88
N PRO A 147 9.61 -0.39 -15.69
CA PRO A 147 10.21 0.84 -15.18
C PRO A 147 9.37 1.51 -14.07
N ASN A 148 10.05 2.05 -13.07
CA ASN A 148 9.39 2.85 -12.05
C ASN A 148 8.79 4.12 -12.65
N ARG A 149 7.63 4.52 -12.15
CA ARG A 149 7.08 5.86 -12.37
C ARG A 149 7.93 6.85 -11.60
N THR A 150 8.15 8.01 -12.21
CA THR A 150 8.84 9.12 -11.56
C THR A 150 7.92 10.34 -11.52
N PRO A 151 8.13 11.25 -10.55
CA PRO A 151 7.45 12.55 -10.53
C PRO A 151 7.57 13.28 -11.87
N GLU A 152 8.74 13.25 -12.49
CA GLU A 152 9.06 13.88 -13.76
C GLU A 152 8.21 13.33 -14.90
N TRP A 153 8.10 12.00 -14.99
CA TRP A 153 7.28 11.34 -16.00
C TRP A 153 5.78 11.64 -15.81
N THR A 154 5.29 11.58 -14.57
CA THR A 154 3.88 11.92 -14.28
C THR A 154 3.58 13.38 -14.65
N LYS A 155 4.50 14.31 -14.31
CA LYS A 155 4.40 15.74 -14.71
C LYS A 155 4.43 15.91 -16.23
N SER A 156 5.29 15.18 -16.94
CA SER A 156 5.39 15.31 -18.41
C SER A 156 4.11 14.86 -19.10
N VAL A 157 3.50 13.75 -18.68
CA VAL A 157 2.21 13.28 -19.19
C VAL A 157 1.11 14.33 -18.95
N MET A 158 1.05 14.90 -17.74
CA MET A 158 0.08 15.94 -17.41
C MET A 158 0.29 17.22 -18.23
N ASN A 159 1.53 17.62 -18.47
CA ASN A 159 1.86 18.82 -19.25
C ASN A 159 1.58 18.64 -20.74
N GLU A 160 1.91 17.48 -21.31
CA GLU A 160 1.58 17.13 -22.70
C GLU A 160 0.06 17.10 -22.92
N ALA A 161 -0.69 16.45 -22.03
CA ALA A 161 -2.15 16.43 -22.07
C ALA A 161 -2.73 17.85 -21.99
N ARG A 162 -2.14 18.74 -21.19
CA ARG A 162 -2.57 20.14 -21.09
C ARG A 162 -2.26 20.94 -22.35
N ALA A 163 -1.12 20.68 -22.99
CA ALA A 163 -0.71 21.38 -24.21
C ALA A 163 -1.54 20.96 -25.45
N THR A 164 -2.00 19.71 -25.48
CA THR A 164 -2.69 19.10 -26.63
C THR A 164 -4.21 19.12 -26.55
N THR A 165 -4.79 19.57 -25.42
CA THR A 165 -6.24 19.53 -25.20
C THR A 165 -6.79 20.85 -24.67
N THR A 166 -8.04 21.15 -25.04
CA THR A 166 -8.71 22.43 -24.68
C THR A 166 -9.85 22.24 -23.69
N SER A 167 -10.28 21.00 -23.41
CA SER A 167 -11.38 20.70 -22.48
C SER A 167 -10.94 19.74 -21.37
N THR A 168 -11.57 19.85 -20.20
CA THR A 168 -11.29 18.96 -19.05
C THR A 168 -11.53 17.49 -19.38
N SER A 169 -12.53 17.17 -20.21
CA SER A 169 -12.80 15.80 -20.65
C SER A 169 -11.68 15.25 -21.53
N ALA A 170 -11.21 16.05 -22.49
CA ALA A 170 -10.10 15.67 -23.37
C ALA A 170 -8.79 15.51 -22.57
N TYR A 171 -8.50 16.43 -21.65
CA TYR A 171 -7.38 16.31 -20.71
C TYR A 171 -7.45 15.00 -19.93
N SER A 172 -8.61 14.71 -19.35
CA SER A 172 -8.80 13.51 -18.53
C SER A 172 -8.58 12.23 -19.35
N LYS A 173 -9.08 12.20 -20.59
CA LYS A 173 -8.89 11.08 -21.52
C LYS A 173 -7.42 10.90 -21.92
N ALA A 174 -6.72 11.99 -22.23
CA ALA A 174 -5.29 11.96 -22.60
C ALA A 174 -4.42 11.42 -21.46
N CYS A 175 -4.61 11.91 -20.22
CA CYS A 175 -3.90 11.38 -19.05
C CYS A 175 -4.21 9.90 -18.81
N LYS A 176 -5.49 9.50 -18.87
CA LYS A 176 -5.91 8.10 -18.62
C LYS A 176 -5.41 7.12 -19.68
N ALA A 177 -5.12 7.58 -20.90
CA ALA A 177 -4.51 6.78 -21.95
C ALA A 177 -3.05 6.40 -21.65
N LYS A 178 -2.41 7.10 -20.71
CA LYS A 178 -1.07 6.81 -20.17
C LYS A 178 -1.13 6.37 -18.70
N ASP A 179 -2.30 5.91 -18.24
CA ASP A 179 -2.55 5.48 -16.87
C ASP A 179 -2.21 6.53 -15.78
N VAL A 180 -2.41 7.81 -16.12
CA VAL A 180 -2.34 8.94 -15.18
C VAL A 180 -3.75 9.42 -14.86
N ASN A 181 -3.97 9.81 -13.60
CA ASN A 181 -5.25 10.30 -13.11
C ASN A 181 -5.58 11.67 -13.70
N GLY A 182 -6.45 11.66 -14.70
CA GLY A 182 -6.92 12.86 -15.38
C GLY A 182 -7.79 13.83 -14.56
N ASN A 183 -8.09 13.52 -13.29
CA ASN A 183 -8.84 14.42 -12.40
C ASN A 183 -7.92 15.35 -11.59
N VAL A 184 -6.60 15.14 -11.66
CA VAL A 184 -5.60 15.94 -10.95
C VAL A 184 -4.82 16.75 -11.95
N SER A 185 -5.01 18.07 -11.96
CA SER A 185 -4.27 18.95 -12.87
C SER A 185 -2.95 19.44 -12.29
N LYS A 186 -2.86 19.56 -10.96
CA LYS A 186 -1.65 19.96 -10.26
C LYS A 186 -1.51 19.08 -9.01
N PRO A 187 -0.52 18.17 -8.95
CA PRO A 187 -0.25 17.36 -7.76
C PRO A 187 0.25 18.22 -6.59
N PHE A 188 0.08 17.76 -5.34
CA PHE A 188 0.52 18.53 -4.17
C PHE A 188 2.04 18.44 -3.95
N TRP A 189 2.63 17.34 -4.39
CA TRP A 189 4.05 17.03 -4.25
C TRP A 189 4.93 17.65 -5.34
N GLU A 190 4.33 18.33 -6.33
CA GLU A 190 5.03 18.89 -7.52
C GLU A 190 6.26 19.72 -7.17
N ASN A 191 6.19 20.47 -6.06
CA ASN A 191 7.24 21.40 -5.61
C ASN A 191 7.98 20.94 -4.35
N LEU A 192 7.64 19.76 -3.80
CA LEU A 192 8.30 19.26 -2.60
C LEU A 192 9.75 18.87 -2.93
N PRO A 193 10.73 19.31 -2.12
CA PRO A 193 12.13 19.00 -2.36
C PRO A 193 12.43 17.54 -2.02
N TYR A 194 13.35 16.93 -2.77
CA TYR A 194 13.88 15.58 -2.50
C TYR A 194 12.81 14.48 -2.36
N THR A 195 11.62 14.70 -2.92
CA THR A 195 10.45 13.85 -2.74
C THR A 195 10.11 13.14 -4.04
N ASP A 196 10.16 11.81 -4.02
CA ASP A 196 9.55 10.97 -5.06
C ASP A 196 8.29 10.33 -4.50
N ILE A 197 7.12 10.76 -4.99
CA ILE A 197 5.85 10.29 -4.47
C ILE A 197 5.59 8.80 -4.76
N HIS A 198 6.11 8.29 -5.88
CA HIS A 198 5.90 6.91 -6.29
C HIS A 198 6.72 5.98 -5.41
N LEU A 199 7.96 6.37 -5.10
CA LEU A 199 8.76 5.69 -4.08
C LEU A 199 8.17 5.87 -2.68
N SER A 200 7.57 7.04 -2.37
CA SER A 200 6.94 7.39 -1.08
C SER A 200 5.83 6.42 -0.64
N THR A 201 5.16 5.75 -1.58
CA THR A 201 4.05 4.85 -1.26
C THR A 201 4.51 3.56 -0.58
N THR A 202 3.92 3.24 0.57
CA THR A 202 4.17 1.99 1.31
C THR A 202 3.13 0.92 0.99
N PRO A 203 3.52 -0.36 0.89
CA PRO A 203 2.55 -1.45 0.77
C PRO A 203 1.66 -1.52 2.02
N ASP A 204 0.40 -1.88 1.84
CA ASP A 204 -0.58 -2.05 2.90
C ASP A 204 -0.82 -3.54 3.16
N VAL A 205 -0.26 -4.04 4.27
CA VAL A 205 -0.42 -5.43 4.69
C VAL A 205 -1.89 -5.82 4.88
N LEU A 206 -2.71 -4.93 5.44
CA LEU A 206 -4.08 -5.26 5.75
C LEU A 206 -4.94 -5.25 4.49
N HIS A 207 -4.96 -4.12 3.77
CA HIS A 207 -5.88 -3.95 2.65
C HIS A 207 -5.41 -4.69 1.39
N GLN A 208 -4.10 -4.68 1.07
CA GLN A 208 -3.59 -5.36 -0.13
C GLN A 208 -3.37 -6.85 0.12
N LEU A 209 -2.65 -7.23 1.18
CA LEU A 209 -2.31 -8.64 1.40
C LEU A 209 -3.49 -9.44 1.96
N TYR A 210 -4.02 -9.05 3.12
CA TYR A 210 -5.07 -9.84 3.78
C TYR A 210 -6.45 -9.66 3.14
N GLN A 211 -6.92 -8.43 2.96
CA GLN A 211 -8.25 -8.16 2.42
C GLN A 211 -8.31 -8.26 0.89
N GLY A 212 -7.16 -8.10 0.23
CA GLY A 212 -6.98 -8.35 -1.19
C GLY A 212 -6.63 -9.81 -1.47
N VAL A 213 -5.35 -10.17 -1.42
CA VAL A 213 -4.91 -11.47 -1.93
C VAL A 213 -5.36 -12.68 -1.12
N LEU A 214 -5.32 -12.66 0.22
CA LEU A 214 -5.82 -13.80 0.99
C LEU A 214 -7.33 -14.02 0.77
N ARG A 215 -8.11 -12.94 0.56
CA ARG A 215 -9.53 -13.06 0.20
C ARG A 215 -9.68 -13.84 -1.12
N HIS A 216 -8.90 -13.50 -2.14
CA HIS A 216 -8.92 -14.22 -3.43
C HIS A 216 -8.42 -15.66 -3.29
N LEU A 217 -7.41 -15.89 -2.46
CA LEU A 217 -6.87 -17.22 -2.19
C LEU A 217 -7.92 -18.14 -1.53
N ILE A 218 -8.70 -17.61 -0.58
CA ILE A 218 -9.82 -18.33 0.04
C ILE A 218 -10.91 -18.65 -0.99
N ALA A 219 -11.32 -17.66 -1.79
CA ALA A 219 -12.32 -17.86 -2.83
C ALA A 219 -11.89 -18.95 -3.83
N TRP A 220 -10.61 -18.95 -4.20
CA TRP A 220 -10.03 -20.00 -5.05
C TRP A 220 -10.09 -21.39 -4.40
N CYS A 221 -9.74 -21.51 -3.10
CA CYS A 221 -9.89 -22.78 -2.39
C CYS A 221 -11.34 -23.24 -2.39
N GLN A 222 -12.30 -22.33 -2.19
CA GLN A 222 -13.73 -22.63 -2.23
C GLN A 222 -14.19 -23.08 -3.63
N GLU A 223 -13.61 -22.58 -4.72
CA GLU A 223 -13.90 -23.08 -6.07
C GLU A 223 -13.39 -24.51 -6.28
N LEU A 224 -12.21 -24.84 -5.73
CA LEU A 224 -11.59 -26.16 -5.90
C LEU A 224 -12.28 -27.27 -5.08
N MET A 225 -12.82 -26.97 -3.90
CA MET A 225 -13.45 -27.98 -3.03
C MET A 225 -14.90 -27.72 -2.65
N THR A 226 -15.50 -26.62 -3.11
CA THR A 226 -16.78 -26.03 -2.65
C THR A 226 -16.71 -25.30 -1.31
N GLU A 227 -17.54 -24.26 -1.16
CA GLU A 227 -17.69 -23.52 0.12
C GLU A 227 -18.10 -24.44 1.28
N ALA A 228 -19.02 -25.37 1.01
CA ALA A 228 -19.57 -26.28 2.02
C ALA A 228 -18.51 -27.26 2.56
N GLU A 229 -17.59 -27.73 1.71
CA GLU A 229 -16.49 -28.60 2.17
C GLU A 229 -15.47 -27.82 2.98
N LEU A 230 -15.09 -26.61 2.54
CA LEU A 230 -14.17 -25.77 3.29
C LEU A 230 -14.72 -25.46 4.69
N ASP A 231 -15.99 -25.08 4.80
CA ASP A 231 -16.65 -24.82 6.08
C ASP A 231 -16.72 -26.07 6.97
N ARG A 232 -17.02 -27.25 6.40
CA ARG A 232 -17.02 -28.53 7.11
C ARG A 232 -15.66 -28.84 7.71
N ARG A 233 -14.58 -28.56 6.98
CA ARG A 233 -13.20 -28.78 7.44
C ARG A 233 -12.80 -27.81 8.52
N ILE A 234 -13.11 -26.52 8.34
CA ILE A 234 -12.91 -25.49 9.36
C ILE A 234 -13.63 -25.84 10.66
N HIS A 235 -14.86 -26.38 10.58
CA HIS A 235 -15.62 -26.82 11.75
C HIS A 235 -14.92 -27.95 12.53
N ARG A 236 -14.28 -28.88 11.82
CA ARG A 236 -13.61 -30.07 12.38
C ARG A 236 -12.23 -29.78 12.96
N LEU A 237 -11.66 -28.59 12.74
CA LEU A 237 -10.35 -28.24 13.29
C LEU A 237 -10.41 -28.31 14.83
N PRO A 238 -9.45 -29.00 15.47
CA PRO A 238 -9.37 -29.01 16.92
C PRO A 238 -9.04 -27.59 17.43
N PRO A 239 -9.48 -27.24 18.64
CA PRO A 239 -9.04 -26.01 19.30
C PRO A 239 -7.51 -25.97 19.39
N GLY A 240 -6.91 -24.83 19.04
CA GLY A 240 -5.47 -24.61 19.09
C GLY A 240 -5.13 -23.26 19.72
N LEU A 241 -4.00 -23.19 20.42
CA LEU A 241 -3.55 -21.94 21.05
C LEU A 241 -3.30 -20.87 19.98
N GLY A 242 -3.91 -19.70 20.13
CA GLY A 242 -3.75 -18.59 19.19
C GLY A 242 -4.50 -18.74 17.85
N LEU A 243 -5.32 -19.80 17.71
CA LEU A 243 -6.21 -20.02 16.58
C LEU A 243 -7.64 -19.66 16.95
N ARG A 244 -8.37 -19.04 16.02
CA ARG A 244 -9.81 -18.79 16.17
C ARG A 244 -10.58 -19.98 15.61
N HIS A 245 -11.50 -20.51 16.41
CA HIS A 245 -12.44 -21.53 15.94
C HIS A 245 -13.66 -20.86 15.29
N PHE A 246 -13.93 -21.20 14.03
CA PHE A 246 -15.09 -20.69 13.28
C PHE A 246 -16.18 -21.77 13.27
N LYS A 247 -17.00 -21.78 14.33
CA LYS A 247 -18.01 -22.84 14.58
C LYS A 247 -18.95 -23.09 13.39
N ASN A 248 -19.28 -22.07 12.61
CA ASN A 248 -20.21 -22.16 11.49
C ASN A 248 -19.48 -21.99 10.14
N GLY A 249 -18.17 -22.25 10.09
CA GLY A 249 -17.35 -21.94 8.92
C GLY A 249 -17.15 -20.44 8.72
N ILE A 250 -16.72 -20.07 7.52
CA ILE A 250 -16.37 -18.70 7.13
C ILE A 250 -17.32 -18.11 6.09
N THR A 251 -18.05 -18.94 5.35
CA THR A 251 -18.92 -18.49 4.24
C THR A 251 -20.08 -17.61 4.72
N ALA A 252 -20.64 -17.92 5.89
CA ALA A 252 -21.75 -17.14 6.46
C ALA A 252 -21.35 -15.77 7.03
N LEU A 253 -20.04 -15.45 7.07
CA LEU A 253 -19.56 -14.20 7.66
C LEU A 253 -19.76 -13.03 6.69
N SER A 254 -20.53 -12.03 7.13
CA SER A 254 -20.60 -10.72 6.48
C SER A 254 -19.69 -9.72 7.20
N GLN A 255 -19.21 -8.69 6.49
CA GLN A 255 -18.35 -7.62 7.06
C GLN A 255 -17.09 -8.14 7.77
N ILE A 256 -16.39 -9.09 7.15
CA ILE A 256 -15.20 -9.75 7.70
C ILE A 256 -14.12 -8.70 8.04
N SER A 257 -13.77 -8.62 9.33
CA SER A 257 -12.72 -7.74 9.84
C SER A 257 -11.31 -8.19 9.42
N GLY A 258 -10.35 -7.28 9.50
CA GLY A 258 -8.93 -7.61 9.30
C GLY A 258 -8.43 -8.71 10.23
N THR A 259 -8.84 -8.68 11.50
CA THR A 259 -8.48 -9.72 12.48
C THR A 259 -9.06 -11.08 12.11
N GLU A 260 -10.29 -11.13 11.60
CA GLU A 260 -10.89 -12.38 11.12
C GLU A 260 -10.13 -12.93 9.93
N ARG A 261 -9.82 -12.08 8.95
CA ARG A 261 -9.05 -12.44 7.77
C ARG A 261 -7.67 -13.01 8.13
N LYS A 262 -6.98 -12.40 9.11
CA LYS A 262 -5.73 -12.93 9.66
C LYS A 262 -5.88 -14.32 10.26
N ASN A 263 -6.96 -14.56 11.01
CA ASN A 263 -7.22 -15.86 11.59
C ASN A 263 -7.59 -16.93 10.54
N MET A 264 -8.28 -16.55 9.46
CA MET A 264 -8.52 -17.45 8.33
C MET A 264 -7.20 -17.91 7.69
N GLY A 265 -6.24 -16.99 7.49
CA GLY A 265 -4.93 -17.33 6.94
C GLY A 265 -4.11 -18.32 7.78
N LYS A 266 -4.31 -18.33 9.10
CA LYS A 266 -3.63 -19.29 10.01
C LYS A 266 -4.13 -20.72 9.84
N ILE A 267 -5.39 -20.90 9.44
CA ILE A 267 -6.03 -22.22 9.39
C ILE A 267 -6.20 -22.77 7.97
N LEU A 268 -6.10 -21.90 6.95
CA LEU A 268 -6.39 -22.24 5.56
C LEU A 268 -5.58 -23.46 5.08
N LEU A 269 -4.26 -23.45 5.31
CA LEU A 269 -3.39 -24.54 4.83
C LEU A 269 -3.78 -25.90 5.43
N GLY A 270 -4.10 -25.94 6.73
CA GLY A 270 -4.57 -27.16 7.39
C GLY A 270 -5.93 -27.65 6.91
N CYS A 271 -6.73 -26.78 6.28
CA CYS A 271 -8.02 -27.16 5.69
C CYS A 271 -7.88 -27.68 4.26
N ILE A 272 -6.75 -27.52 3.58
CA ILE A 272 -6.62 -27.87 2.16
C ILE A 272 -5.58 -28.95 1.86
N ALA A 273 -4.66 -29.21 2.80
CA ALA A 273 -3.43 -29.98 2.57
C ALA A 273 -3.65 -31.43 2.09
N ASP A 274 -4.74 -32.09 2.48
CA ASP A 274 -5.01 -33.52 2.22
C ASP A 274 -6.10 -33.76 1.16
N ILE A 275 -6.59 -32.71 0.51
CA ILE A 275 -7.69 -32.80 -0.47
C ILE A 275 -7.40 -32.08 -1.78
N LEU A 276 -6.69 -30.96 -1.73
CA LEU A 276 -6.26 -30.27 -2.93
C LEU A 276 -4.97 -30.90 -3.44
N ASP A 277 -4.74 -30.79 -4.74
CA ASP A 277 -3.50 -31.19 -5.38
C ASP A 277 -2.29 -30.47 -4.77
N ASP A 278 -1.16 -31.17 -4.71
CA ASP A 278 0.09 -30.67 -4.14
C ASP A 278 0.51 -29.32 -4.74
N ARG A 279 0.25 -29.08 -6.03
CA ARG A 279 0.54 -27.78 -6.68
C ARG A 279 -0.36 -26.67 -6.14
N ALA A 280 -1.65 -26.94 -5.91
CA ALA A 280 -2.57 -25.97 -5.34
C ALA A 280 -2.22 -25.64 -3.88
N VAL A 281 -1.89 -26.66 -3.09
CA VAL A 281 -1.43 -26.49 -1.71
C VAL A 281 -0.13 -25.69 -1.67
N THR A 282 0.81 -25.98 -2.57
CA THR A 282 2.08 -25.27 -2.71
C THR A 282 1.88 -23.80 -3.06
N ALA A 283 1.00 -23.50 -4.00
CA ALA A 283 0.67 -22.12 -4.37
C ALA A 283 0.02 -21.35 -3.19
N CYS A 284 -0.91 -21.97 -2.46
CA CYS A 284 -1.48 -21.39 -1.23
C CYS A 284 -0.42 -21.09 -0.18
N ARG A 285 0.46 -22.07 0.08
CA ARG A 285 1.55 -21.92 1.04
C ARG A 285 2.48 -20.78 0.66
N ALA A 286 2.89 -20.70 -0.60
CA ALA A 286 3.79 -19.66 -1.10
C ALA A 286 3.25 -18.25 -0.81
N VAL A 287 1.97 -18.01 -1.07
CA VAL A 287 1.31 -16.73 -0.76
C VAL A 287 1.25 -16.49 0.76
N LEU A 288 0.88 -17.50 1.56
CA LEU A 288 0.83 -17.36 3.01
C LEU A 288 2.22 -17.05 3.59
N ASP A 289 3.27 -17.73 3.14
CA ASP A 289 4.66 -17.50 3.54
C ASP A 289 5.06 -16.05 3.22
N PHE A 290 4.78 -15.56 2.01
CA PHE A 290 5.01 -14.16 1.63
C PHE A 290 4.28 -13.18 2.57
N ILE A 291 3.00 -13.43 2.88
CA ILE A 291 2.20 -12.57 3.78
C ILE A 291 2.80 -12.54 5.20
N TYR A 292 3.31 -13.66 5.70
CA TYR A 292 3.95 -13.71 7.01
C TYR A 292 5.31 -13.00 7.01
N LEU A 293 6.12 -13.19 5.97
CA LEU A 293 7.41 -12.51 5.81
C LEU A 293 7.24 -11.00 5.69
N ALA A 294 6.28 -10.52 4.89
CA ALA A 294 6.00 -9.09 4.70
C ALA A 294 5.58 -8.35 5.99
N GLN A 295 5.27 -9.06 7.07
CA GLN A 295 4.93 -8.50 8.37
C GLN A 295 6.13 -8.31 9.30
N TYR A 296 7.33 -8.73 8.89
CA TYR A 296 8.52 -8.55 9.69
C TYR A 296 8.77 -7.07 9.95
N SER A 297 9.24 -6.75 11.16
CA SER A 297 9.51 -5.36 11.55
C SER A 297 10.69 -4.76 10.80
N THR A 298 11.59 -5.61 10.34
CA THR A 298 12.84 -5.31 9.66
C THR A 298 13.15 -6.44 8.71
N HIS A 299 13.77 -6.12 7.58
CA HIS A 299 14.29 -7.08 6.63
C HIS A 299 15.78 -6.88 6.45
N ASP A 300 16.48 -7.99 6.31
CA ASP A 300 17.84 -8.14 5.82
C ASP A 300 17.80 -8.82 4.43
N ASP A 301 18.97 -9.05 3.85
CA ASP A 301 19.07 -9.65 2.51
C ASP A 301 18.50 -11.08 2.47
N ASP A 302 18.64 -11.86 3.56
CA ASP A 302 18.11 -13.22 3.66
C ASP A 302 16.57 -13.24 3.69
N THR A 303 15.95 -12.40 4.52
CA THR A 303 14.49 -12.32 4.61
C THR A 303 13.86 -11.70 3.37
N LEU A 304 14.60 -10.86 2.64
CA LEU A 304 14.21 -10.43 1.29
C LEU A 304 14.25 -11.59 0.30
N GLN A 305 15.32 -12.39 0.31
CA GLN A 305 15.42 -13.58 -0.52
C GLN A 305 14.28 -14.56 -0.25
N TYR A 306 13.91 -14.79 1.01
CA TYR A 306 12.76 -15.64 1.34
C TYR A 306 11.44 -15.13 0.75
N MET A 307 11.27 -13.81 0.64
CA MET A 307 10.09 -13.23 -0.02
C MET A 307 10.13 -13.47 -1.53
N GLU A 308 11.29 -13.28 -2.16
CA GLU A 308 11.49 -13.56 -3.59
C GLU A 308 11.24 -15.04 -3.91
N ASP A 309 11.76 -15.95 -3.08
CA ASP A 309 11.58 -17.40 -3.22
C ASP A 309 10.10 -17.79 -3.09
N ALA A 310 9.39 -17.20 -2.12
CA ALA A 310 7.95 -17.39 -1.96
C ALA A 310 7.17 -16.91 -3.19
N LEU A 311 7.54 -15.77 -3.79
CA LEU A 311 6.93 -15.31 -5.03
C LEU A 311 7.25 -16.24 -6.21
N ALA A 312 8.52 -16.64 -6.37
CA ALA A 312 8.92 -17.57 -7.43
C ALA A 312 8.15 -18.90 -7.33
N LEU A 313 7.98 -19.42 -6.11
CA LEU A 313 7.21 -20.64 -5.85
C LEU A 313 5.72 -20.46 -6.21
N TRP A 314 5.13 -19.31 -5.92
CA TRP A 314 3.79 -18.96 -6.38
C TRP A 314 3.72 -18.95 -7.91
N HIS A 315 4.63 -18.23 -8.60
CA HIS A 315 4.64 -18.13 -10.05
C HIS A 315 4.82 -19.48 -10.76
N ALA A 316 5.57 -20.42 -10.16
CA ALA A 316 5.77 -21.77 -10.68
C ALA A 316 4.54 -22.69 -10.54
N ASN A 317 3.58 -22.34 -9.67
CA ASN A 317 2.43 -23.20 -9.36
C ASN A 317 1.07 -22.54 -9.64
N LYS A 318 1.04 -21.22 -9.86
CA LYS A 318 -0.20 -20.45 -10.09
C LYS A 318 -0.93 -20.88 -11.37
N ASP A 319 -0.28 -21.51 -12.33
CA ASP A 319 -0.90 -22.01 -13.55
C ASP A 319 -1.81 -23.23 -13.31
N TYR A 320 -1.60 -23.98 -12.22
CA TYR A 320 -2.59 -24.96 -11.74
C TYR A 320 -3.94 -24.29 -11.43
N THR A 321 -3.93 -22.99 -11.17
CA THR A 321 -5.12 -22.15 -10.93
C THR A 321 -5.76 -21.61 -12.21
N ALA A 322 -5.25 -21.95 -13.41
CA ALA A 322 -5.65 -21.32 -14.68
C ALA A 322 -6.91 -21.89 -15.36
N ALA A 323 -7.72 -22.69 -14.67
CA ALA A 323 -9.11 -22.99 -15.07
C ALA A 323 -10.05 -22.18 -14.15
N GLN A 324 -10.89 -21.23 -14.58
CA GLN A 324 -11.15 -20.54 -15.84
C GLN A 324 -11.55 -19.09 -15.47
N GLU A 325 -11.04 -18.07 -16.18
CA GLU A 325 -11.59 -16.71 -16.40
C GLU A 325 -12.10 -15.80 -15.24
N GLN A 326 -12.64 -16.33 -14.16
CA GLN A 326 -13.24 -15.61 -13.03
C GLN A 326 -12.17 -14.95 -12.15
N PHE A 327 -11.09 -15.68 -11.84
CA PHE A 327 -9.93 -15.18 -11.09
C PHE A 327 -9.26 -13.96 -11.77
N ARG A 328 -9.25 -13.95 -13.12
CA ARG A 328 -8.65 -12.89 -13.95
C ARG A 328 -9.34 -11.53 -13.80
N LYS A 329 -10.64 -11.49 -13.47
CA LYS A 329 -11.40 -10.23 -13.35
C LYS A 329 -11.26 -9.61 -11.96
N THR A 330 -11.12 -10.44 -10.93
CA THR A 330 -11.12 -10.00 -9.53
C THR A 330 -9.72 -9.69 -8.98
N PHE A 331 -8.66 -10.31 -9.53
CA PHE A 331 -7.28 -10.05 -9.08
C PHE A 331 -6.73 -8.67 -9.52
N ARG A 332 -7.38 -8.03 -10.51
CA ARG A 332 -7.00 -6.69 -11.01
C ARG A 332 -7.13 -5.58 -9.95
N SER A 333 -7.88 -5.79 -8.87
CA SER A 333 -8.12 -4.76 -7.85
C SER A 333 -7.09 -4.70 -6.73
N ASP A 334 -6.29 -5.75 -6.51
CA ASP A 334 -5.59 -5.93 -5.22
C ASP A 334 -4.08 -6.24 -5.36
N MET A 335 -3.47 -5.70 -6.42
CA MET A 335 -2.04 -5.77 -6.78
C MET A 335 -1.04 -5.94 -5.62
N ILE A 336 -0.25 -7.01 -5.65
CA ILE A 336 0.89 -7.22 -4.72
C ILE A 336 2.24 -7.31 -5.44
N PHE A 337 2.32 -7.66 -6.71
CA PHE A 337 3.59 -8.19 -7.26
C PHE A 337 4.42 -7.25 -8.14
N CYS A 338 4.02 -5.97 -8.28
CA CYS A 338 4.81 -5.02 -9.07
C CYS A 338 5.94 -4.31 -8.27
N SER A 339 6.28 -4.77 -7.06
CA SER A 339 7.27 -4.08 -6.20
C SER A 339 8.13 -4.99 -5.37
#